data_AF-A0A317Y0R4-F1
#
_entry.id   AF-A0A317Y0R4-F1
#
_cell.length_a   1.000
_cell.length_b   1.000
_cell.length_c   1.000
_cell.angle_alpha   90.00
_cell.angle_beta   90.00
_cell.angle_gamma   90.00
#
_symmetry.space_group_name_H-M   'P 1'
#
loop_
_entity.id
_entity.type
_entity.pdbx_description
1 polymer ?
#
loop_
_entity_poly.entity_id
_entity_poly.type
_entity_poly.pdbx_seq_one_letter_code
_entity_poly.pdbx_strand_id
1 'polypeptide(L)'
;MWARADERAELAFQDGKPLRPTGIAAKLLDRVKRFKTHILVALCVLLTCVLLFDRSKSLSSSGSTSALASYSPYAPPVSSSSLGGVFRRPEDDILLITKVGASTVHKRLMIHLAEQPLSNLYIPNKFYVSDWPVKLGPIEFYDALANVSDTVKELDEFKHLRHEMSALLQSNQDLDDMSEKDGGWKLDKYKFLPMMGEAYRRFPNVKWYVMVEADTFLFWNQLVKWLATLNENKQLLIGHPSFCDYDGKSTMFTHGGSGIVMSKGLIEATYGQDPEYEHNHDELIKKSAFGDALLSKSFYDAPKVHLTELSKEGGEKFNSDPPRILKFLRSNWCTPIMTFHHVTPADTAHLYEFQRRIEPRLGAKDMIKWADVWDEFQPEFLRKAMIEVANAKEDPTTFQHDDPNVEPGEVGVVAWQAIEDWDSETSDTHTATAKECQTVCRSHDDCLMWSWDPESDKDKDKDRNRDRGLCRWTSEFLRIGVTKPSKTKLTTGWMAKRINHWRSSFGCSGHSGIDGDF
;
A
#
# COMPACT_ATOMS: atom_id res chain seq x y z
N MET A 1 -8.17 5.34 -2.15
CA MET A 1 -9.32 4.82 -2.94
C MET A 1 -9.23 3.30 -2.87
N TRP A 2 -9.51 2.66 -1.74
CA TRP A 2 -10.84 2.28 -1.24
C TRP A 2 -10.94 2.51 0.28
N ALA A 3 -11.84 3.40 0.68
CA ALA A 3 -12.49 3.39 1.99
C ALA A 3 -13.76 4.21 1.84
N ARG A 4 -14.87 3.66 2.33
CA ARG A 4 -16.24 4.24 2.42
C ARG A 4 -17.09 4.12 1.15
N ALA A 5 -17.81 3.01 1.07
CA ALA A 5 -19.18 3.01 0.58
C ALA A 5 -20.08 2.94 1.83
N ASP A 6 -20.71 4.07 2.14
CA ASP A 6 -21.75 4.20 3.15
C ASP A 6 -23.08 4.06 2.39
N GLU A 7 -23.83 2.98 2.61
CA GLU A 7 -25.14 2.77 1.98
C GLU A 7 -26.18 2.51 3.06
N ARG A 8 -26.84 3.58 3.50
CA ARG A 8 -28.08 3.52 4.27
C ARG A 8 -29.20 3.04 3.34
N ALA A 9 -29.60 1.78 3.46
CA ALA A 9 -30.89 1.33 2.97
C ALA A 9 -31.98 1.68 4.01
N GLU A 10 -32.74 2.76 3.78
CA GLU A 10 -33.99 3.00 4.49
C GLU A 10 -35.05 1.98 4.03
N LEU A 11 -35.36 1.00 4.87
CA LEU A 11 -36.55 0.18 4.73
C LEU A 11 -37.75 0.95 5.30
N ALA A 12 -38.68 1.33 4.43
CA ALA A 12 -39.94 1.95 4.85
C ALA A 12 -40.80 0.94 5.64
N PHE A 13 -41.11 1.26 6.89
CA PHE A 13 -42.07 0.56 7.74
C PHE A 13 -43.30 1.45 7.97
N GLN A 14 -44.50 0.88 7.82
CA GLN A 14 -45.73 1.45 8.37
C GLN A 14 -46.35 0.38 9.28
N ASP A 15 -46.45 0.68 10.58
CA ASP A 15 -47.06 -0.15 11.63
C ASP A 15 -46.61 -1.63 11.70
N GLY A 16 -45.31 -1.88 11.63
CA GLY A 16 -44.69 -3.09 12.21
C GLY A 16 -45.07 -4.44 11.59
N LYS A 17 -45.60 -4.49 10.36
CA LYS A 17 -45.82 -5.76 9.62
C LYS A 17 -45.38 -5.65 8.15
N PRO A 18 -44.73 -6.69 7.58
CA PRO A 18 -44.37 -6.69 6.16
C PRO A 18 -45.61 -6.74 5.26
N LEU A 19 -45.67 -5.85 4.28
CA LEU A 19 -46.72 -5.80 3.24
C LEU A 19 -46.72 -7.11 2.43
N ARG A 20 -47.83 -7.86 2.47
CA ARG A 20 -48.05 -9.02 1.61
C ARG A 20 -48.34 -8.54 0.17
N PRO A 21 -47.65 -9.07 -0.86
CA PRO A 21 -47.95 -8.70 -2.24
C PRO A 21 -49.31 -9.29 -2.64
N THR A 22 -50.29 -8.43 -2.90
CA THR A 22 -51.56 -8.79 -3.54
C THR A 22 -51.46 -8.63 -5.05
N GLY A 23 -52.09 -9.53 -5.80
CA GLY A 23 -52.16 -9.47 -7.26
C GLY A 23 -50.98 -10.09 -8.02
N ILE A 24 -50.76 -9.61 -9.24
CA ILE A 24 -49.96 -10.23 -10.34
C ILE A 24 -48.58 -10.74 -9.90
N ALA A 25 -47.95 -10.09 -8.91
CA ALA A 25 -46.67 -10.50 -8.31
C ALA A 25 -46.71 -11.89 -7.63
N ALA A 26 -47.81 -12.26 -6.97
CA ALA A 26 -47.96 -13.56 -6.34
C ALA A 26 -48.06 -14.71 -7.37
N LYS A 27 -48.70 -14.44 -8.53
CA LYS A 27 -48.77 -15.40 -9.65
C LYS A 27 -47.43 -15.58 -10.35
N LEU A 28 -46.59 -14.54 -10.40
CA LEU A 28 -45.23 -14.62 -10.94
C LEU A 28 -44.32 -15.46 -10.03
N LEU A 29 -44.38 -15.23 -8.72
CA LEU A 29 -43.63 -15.98 -7.71
C LEU A 29 -43.97 -17.48 -7.70
N ASP A 30 -45.25 -17.83 -7.89
CA ASP A 30 -45.67 -19.23 -7.96
C ASP A 30 -45.19 -19.91 -9.26
N ARG A 31 -45.14 -19.17 -10.38
CA ARG A 31 -44.57 -19.64 -11.65
C ARG A 31 -43.06 -19.88 -11.56
N VAL A 32 -42.33 -18.98 -10.90
CA VAL A 32 -40.88 -19.11 -10.67
C VAL A 32 -40.56 -20.28 -9.73
N LYS A 33 -41.37 -20.49 -8.68
CA LYS A 33 -41.21 -21.65 -7.79
C LYS A 33 -41.44 -22.97 -8.52
N ARG A 34 -42.51 -23.09 -9.33
CA ARG A 34 -42.75 -24.31 -10.13
C ARG A 34 -41.63 -24.57 -11.13
N PHE A 35 -41.08 -23.52 -11.75
CA PHE A 35 -39.94 -23.66 -12.67
C PHE A 35 -38.67 -24.16 -11.97
N LYS A 36 -38.37 -23.65 -10.76
CA LYS A 36 -37.25 -24.13 -9.93
C LYS A 36 -37.42 -25.60 -9.51
N THR A 37 -38.64 -26.03 -9.17
CA THR A 37 -38.91 -27.43 -8.81
C THR A 37 -38.69 -28.37 -9.99
N HIS A 38 -39.09 -27.99 -11.20
CA HIS A 38 -38.86 -28.81 -12.40
C HIS A 38 -37.38 -28.94 -12.76
N ILE A 39 -36.58 -27.89 -12.58
CA ILE A 39 -35.12 -27.93 -12.78
C ILE A 39 -34.45 -28.86 -11.76
N LEU A 40 -34.85 -28.78 -10.49
CA LEU A 40 -34.31 -29.63 -9.43
C LEU A 40 -34.62 -31.11 -9.65
N VAL A 41 -35.85 -31.43 -10.10
CA VAL A 41 -36.22 -32.82 -10.44
C VAL A 41 -35.41 -33.32 -11.64
N ALA A 42 -35.21 -32.48 -12.67
CA ALA A 42 -34.39 -32.85 -13.83
C ALA A 42 -32.92 -33.13 -13.44
N LEU A 43 -32.33 -32.30 -12.57
CA LEU A 43 -30.98 -32.50 -12.06
C LEU A 43 -30.86 -33.78 -11.22
N CYS A 44 -31.85 -34.08 -10.37
CA CYS A 44 -31.85 -35.33 -9.59
C CYS A 44 -31.95 -36.57 -10.48
N VAL A 45 -32.76 -36.54 -11.54
CA VAL A 45 -32.85 -37.64 -12.54
C VAL A 45 -31.52 -37.81 -13.27
N LEU A 46 -30.88 -36.70 -13.66
CA LEU A 46 -29.58 -36.74 -14.35
C LEU A 46 -28.48 -37.31 -13.45
N LEU A 47 -28.47 -36.93 -12.16
CA LEU A 47 -27.54 -37.47 -11.17
C LEU A 47 -27.76 -38.97 -10.93
N THR A 48 -29.02 -39.42 -10.88
CA THR A 48 -29.32 -40.85 -10.75
C THR A 48 -28.93 -41.64 -12.00
N CYS A 49 -29.11 -41.08 -13.20
CA CYS A 49 -28.62 -41.70 -14.43
C CYS A 49 -27.09 -41.84 -14.44
N VAL A 50 -26.34 -40.83 -13.99
CA VAL A 50 -24.87 -40.88 -13.89
C VAL A 50 -24.42 -41.95 -12.88
N LEU A 51 -25.04 -42.01 -11.71
CA LEU A 51 -24.71 -43.02 -10.69
C LEU A 51 -25.06 -44.45 -11.11
N LEU A 52 -26.08 -44.64 -11.95
CA LEU A 52 -26.45 -45.94 -12.51
C LEU A 52 -25.51 -46.35 -13.67
N PHE A 53 -24.96 -45.40 -14.42
CA PHE A 53 -23.96 -45.68 -15.45
C PHE A 53 -22.57 -46.00 -14.87
N ASP A 54 -22.20 -45.40 -13.73
CA ASP A 54 -20.89 -45.60 -13.09
C ASP A 54 -20.74 -46.97 -12.40
N ARG A 55 -21.87 -47.61 -12.06
CA ARG A 55 -21.88 -48.99 -11.51
C ARG A 55 -21.55 -50.08 -12.54
N SER A 56 -21.42 -49.74 -13.83
CA SER A 56 -21.08 -50.71 -14.89
C SER A 56 -19.59 -50.89 -15.14
N LYS A 57 -18.71 -50.16 -14.41
CA LYS A 57 -17.25 -50.29 -14.55
C LYS A 57 -16.56 -50.52 -13.21
N SER A 58 -16.50 -51.79 -12.81
CA SER A 58 -15.56 -52.27 -11.81
C SER A 58 -15.06 -53.64 -12.25
N LEU A 59 -13.77 -53.77 -12.62
CA LEU A 59 -12.89 -54.85 -12.11
C LEU A 59 -11.42 -54.76 -12.58
N SER A 60 -10.56 -55.38 -11.75
CA SER A 60 -9.11 -55.67 -11.83
C SER A 60 -8.19 -54.56 -11.29
N SER A 61 -7.73 -54.68 -10.04
CA SER A 61 -6.55 -55.45 -9.51
C SER A 61 -5.23 -54.89 -10.05
N SER A 62 -4.15 -54.71 -9.28
CA SER A 62 -3.61 -55.45 -8.16
C SER A 62 -2.55 -54.58 -7.42
N GLY A 63 -2.24 -54.93 -6.17
CA GLY A 63 -1.35 -54.16 -5.30
C GLY A 63 0.15 -54.31 -5.62
N SER A 64 0.94 -53.40 -5.04
CA SER A 64 2.40 -53.57 -4.87
C SER A 64 2.87 -52.71 -3.70
N THR A 65 3.43 -53.37 -2.69
CA THR A 65 4.12 -52.84 -1.52
C THR A 65 5.56 -52.45 -1.84
N SER A 66 6.02 -51.28 -1.41
CA SER A 66 7.44 -50.92 -1.19
C SER A 66 7.53 -49.43 -0.87
N ALA A 67 8.47 -48.88 -0.09
CA ALA A 67 9.37 -49.31 0.95
C ALA A 67 9.84 -47.98 1.58
N LEU A 68 9.98 -47.93 2.90
CA LEU A 68 10.50 -46.76 3.61
C LEU A 68 11.98 -46.54 3.25
N ALA A 69 12.28 -45.44 2.56
CA ALA A 69 13.65 -44.97 2.36
C ALA A 69 13.98 -43.94 3.44
N SER A 70 14.84 -44.36 4.37
CA SER A 70 15.53 -43.53 5.35
C SER A 70 16.51 -42.58 4.66
N TYR A 71 16.32 -41.28 4.84
CA TYR A 71 17.29 -40.26 4.43
C TYR A 71 18.26 -39.99 5.58
N SER A 72 19.52 -40.34 5.39
CA SER A 72 20.63 -39.99 6.28
C SER A 72 21.16 -38.59 5.91
N PRO A 73 21.45 -37.69 6.86
CA PRO A 73 22.02 -36.39 6.57
C PRO A 73 23.55 -36.50 6.44
N TYR A 74 24.07 -36.27 5.22
CA TYR A 74 25.50 -36.02 5.02
C TYR A 74 25.81 -34.57 5.45
N ALA A 75 26.32 -34.40 6.66
CA ALA A 75 26.98 -33.16 7.08
C ALA A 75 28.48 -33.26 6.73
N PRO A 76 29.05 -32.33 5.94
CA PRO A 76 30.51 -32.29 5.75
C PRO A 76 31.19 -31.79 7.03
N PRO A 77 32.42 -32.26 7.33
CA PRO A 77 33.13 -31.87 8.54
C PRO A 77 33.56 -30.40 8.47
N VAL A 78 33.24 -29.67 9.54
CA VAL A 78 33.70 -28.30 9.81
C VAL A 78 35.21 -28.34 10.01
N SER A 79 35.97 -27.85 9.03
CA SER A 79 37.38 -27.50 9.21
C SER A 79 37.45 -26.16 9.94
N SER A 80 37.86 -26.20 11.20
CA SER A 80 38.21 -25.05 12.02
C SER A 80 39.52 -24.42 11.51
N SER A 81 39.42 -23.43 10.64
CA SER A 81 40.48 -22.42 10.47
C SER A 81 40.03 -21.13 11.15
N SER A 82 40.74 -20.80 12.22
CA SER A 82 40.59 -19.59 13.02
C SER A 82 41.08 -18.33 12.29
N LEU A 83 40.49 -17.20 12.68
CA LEU A 83 41.01 -15.82 12.53
C LEU A 83 40.90 -15.15 11.15
N GLY A 84 39.66 -14.93 10.71
CA GLY A 84 39.28 -13.71 10.01
C GLY A 84 38.00 -13.20 10.65
N GLY A 85 38.00 -12.00 11.24
CA GLY A 85 36.75 -11.41 11.72
C GLY A 85 35.76 -11.39 10.55
N VAL A 86 34.61 -12.06 10.69
CA VAL A 86 33.57 -12.04 9.66
C VAL A 86 33.21 -10.57 9.46
N PHE A 87 33.57 -10.01 8.30
CA PHE A 87 33.21 -8.64 7.96
C PHE A 87 31.68 -8.59 7.87
N ARG A 88 31.05 -8.14 8.96
CA ARG A 88 29.60 -7.98 9.04
C ARG A 88 29.23 -6.67 8.38
N ARG A 89 28.36 -6.74 7.39
CA ARG A 89 27.77 -5.57 6.76
C ARG A 89 26.54 -5.13 7.56
N PRO A 90 26.15 -3.84 7.51
CA PRO A 90 24.95 -3.37 8.22
C PRO A 90 23.67 -4.18 7.89
N GLU A 91 23.57 -4.72 6.68
CA GLU A 91 22.44 -5.55 6.23
C GLU A 91 22.32 -6.88 7.01
N ASP A 92 23.43 -7.42 7.52
CA ASP A 92 23.42 -8.68 8.29
C ASP A 92 22.68 -8.52 9.63
N ASP A 93 22.51 -7.28 10.10
CA ASP A 93 21.82 -6.92 11.33
C ASP A 93 20.35 -6.49 11.09
N ILE A 94 19.81 -6.66 9.87
CA ILE A 94 18.45 -6.24 9.51
C ILE A 94 17.67 -7.44 8.99
N LEU A 95 16.45 -7.66 9.51
CA LEU A 95 15.47 -8.59 8.95
C LEU A 95 14.48 -7.83 8.06
N LEU A 96 14.35 -8.24 6.79
CA LEU A 96 13.26 -7.81 5.93
C LEU A 96 12.10 -8.81 5.99
N ILE A 97 10.97 -8.36 6.53
CA ILE A 97 9.71 -9.10 6.60
C ILE A 97 8.83 -8.62 5.44
N THR A 98 8.45 -9.52 4.54
CA THR A 98 7.55 -9.21 3.42
C THR A 98 6.21 -9.90 3.65
N LYS A 99 5.21 -9.11 4.07
CA LYS A 99 3.83 -9.56 4.26
C LYS A 99 3.07 -9.53 2.94
N VAL A 100 2.29 -10.55 2.67
CA VAL A 100 1.41 -10.63 1.50
C VAL A 100 0.12 -11.39 1.83
N GLY A 101 -0.91 -11.26 1.01
CA GLY A 101 -2.05 -12.17 1.03
C GLY A 101 -1.83 -13.32 0.05
N ALA A 102 -2.25 -14.53 0.38
CA ALA A 102 -2.13 -15.68 -0.52
C ALA A 102 -2.78 -15.41 -1.89
N SER A 103 -3.88 -14.64 -1.92
CA SER A 103 -4.60 -14.23 -3.13
C SER A 103 -3.87 -13.19 -3.98
N THR A 104 -2.94 -12.45 -3.38
CA THR A 104 -2.28 -11.31 -4.03
C THR A 104 -0.81 -11.54 -4.31
N VAL A 105 -0.26 -12.69 -3.89
CA VAL A 105 1.16 -13.01 -4.04
C VAL A 105 1.64 -12.89 -5.49
N HIS A 106 0.88 -13.43 -6.44
CA HIS A 106 1.22 -13.35 -7.86
C HIS A 106 1.07 -11.94 -8.44
N LYS A 107 0.12 -11.16 -7.93
CA LYS A 107 -0.24 -9.83 -8.44
C LYS A 107 0.72 -8.74 -7.95
N ARG A 108 1.23 -8.88 -6.72
CA ARG A 108 1.99 -7.82 -6.03
C ARG A 108 3.46 -8.16 -5.89
N LEU A 109 3.81 -9.40 -5.51
CA LEU A 109 5.18 -9.73 -5.15
C LEU A 109 6.08 -10.10 -6.34
N MET A 110 5.52 -10.66 -7.42
CA MET A 110 6.31 -11.21 -8.52
C MET A 110 7.24 -10.19 -9.18
N ILE A 111 6.79 -8.94 -9.29
CA ILE A 111 7.62 -7.87 -9.86
C ILE A 111 8.86 -7.59 -9.01
N HIS A 112 8.75 -7.62 -7.68
CA HIS A 112 9.90 -7.45 -6.79
C HIS A 112 10.88 -8.61 -6.96
N LEU A 113 10.40 -9.85 -7.06
CA LEU A 113 11.27 -11.01 -7.26
C LEU A 113 12.01 -10.96 -8.60
N ALA A 114 11.40 -10.37 -9.64
CA ALA A 114 12.03 -10.18 -10.94
C ALA A 114 13.09 -9.05 -10.94
N GLU A 115 12.82 -7.94 -10.26
CA GLU A 115 13.66 -6.74 -10.33
C GLU A 115 14.77 -6.66 -9.25
N GLN A 116 14.56 -7.26 -8.07
CA GLN A 116 15.55 -7.23 -6.98
C GLN A 116 16.93 -7.79 -7.38
N PRO A 117 17.03 -8.93 -8.10
CA PRO A 117 18.33 -9.47 -8.53
C PRO A 117 19.12 -8.54 -9.46
N LEU A 118 18.43 -7.65 -10.18
CA LEU A 118 19.05 -6.69 -11.10
C LEU A 118 19.55 -5.43 -10.39
N SER A 119 19.19 -5.24 -9.11
CA SER A 119 19.30 -3.95 -8.42
C SER A 119 20.38 -3.92 -7.32
N ASN A 120 21.38 -4.80 -7.41
CA ASN A 120 22.52 -4.88 -6.48
C ASN A 120 22.12 -4.90 -4.99
N LEU A 121 21.04 -5.61 -4.66
CA LEU A 121 20.51 -5.68 -3.31
C LEU A 121 21.14 -6.85 -2.54
N TYR A 122 21.76 -6.56 -1.41
CA TYR A 122 22.19 -7.59 -0.45
C TYR A 122 21.22 -7.60 0.74
N ILE A 123 20.38 -8.64 0.81
CA ILE A 123 19.35 -8.81 1.85
C ILE A 123 19.50 -10.22 2.42
N PRO A 124 20.42 -10.44 3.39
CA PRO A 124 20.76 -11.77 3.88
C PRO A 124 19.66 -12.39 4.73
N ASN A 125 18.88 -11.58 5.46
CA ASN A 125 17.78 -12.04 6.29
C ASN A 125 16.44 -11.64 5.66
N LYS A 126 15.71 -12.62 5.12
CA LYS A 126 14.37 -12.43 4.56
C LYS A 126 13.38 -13.34 5.27
N PHE A 127 12.20 -12.81 5.56
CA PHE A 127 11.08 -13.58 6.09
C PHE A 127 9.81 -13.25 5.31
N TYR A 128 9.33 -14.23 4.54
CA TYR A 128 8.12 -14.09 3.74
C TYR A 128 6.92 -14.65 4.50
N VAL A 129 5.84 -13.88 4.56
CA VAL A 129 4.69 -14.17 5.43
C VAL A 129 3.40 -13.96 4.66
N SER A 130 2.47 -14.90 4.83
CA SER A 130 1.15 -14.89 4.22
C SER A 130 0.08 -15.29 5.22
N ASP A 131 -1.17 -15.22 4.79
CA ASP A 131 -2.33 -15.77 5.51
C ASP A 131 -2.52 -17.25 5.23
N TRP A 132 -1.76 -17.91 4.36
CA TRP A 132 -1.83 -19.35 4.11
C TRP A 132 -0.47 -19.89 3.68
N PRO A 133 -0.11 -21.17 3.93
CA PRO A 133 1.14 -21.73 3.42
C PRO A 133 1.22 -21.65 1.89
N VAL A 134 2.09 -20.79 1.38
CA VAL A 134 2.33 -20.61 -0.06
C VAL A 134 3.78 -20.96 -0.37
N LYS A 135 4.01 -21.58 -1.53
CA LYS A 135 5.36 -21.87 -2.04
C LYS A 135 5.51 -21.31 -3.44
N LEU A 136 6.48 -20.42 -3.63
CA LEU A 136 6.85 -19.87 -4.94
C LEU A 136 8.30 -20.21 -5.26
N GLY A 137 8.48 -21.27 -6.06
CA GLY A 137 9.81 -21.82 -6.34
C GLY A 137 10.52 -22.21 -5.04
N PRO A 138 11.69 -21.62 -4.72
CA PRO A 138 12.41 -21.89 -3.47
C PRO A 138 11.89 -21.09 -2.27
N ILE A 139 10.96 -20.14 -2.47
CA ILE A 139 10.47 -19.26 -1.40
C ILE A 139 9.28 -19.92 -0.71
N GLU A 140 9.39 -20.11 0.60
CA GLU A 140 8.32 -20.61 1.46
C GLU A 140 7.77 -19.45 2.31
N PHE A 141 6.46 -19.27 2.25
CA PHE A 141 5.76 -18.24 3.00
C PHE A 141 5.21 -18.86 4.28
N TYR A 142 5.54 -18.23 5.41
CA TYR A 142 5.01 -18.63 6.70
C TYR A 142 3.54 -18.21 6.82
N ASP A 143 2.71 -19.16 7.24
CA ASP A 143 1.31 -18.89 7.58
C ASP A 143 1.21 -18.22 8.95
N ALA A 144 1.05 -16.90 8.96
CA ALA A 144 0.87 -16.14 10.20
C ALA A 144 -0.44 -16.50 10.93
N LEU A 145 -1.39 -17.16 10.27
CA LEU A 145 -2.66 -17.54 10.86
C LEU A 145 -2.65 -18.97 11.42
N ALA A 146 -1.55 -19.71 11.26
CA ALA A 146 -1.43 -21.10 11.74
C ALA A 146 -1.45 -21.20 13.26
N ASN A 147 -0.87 -20.23 13.97
CA ASN A 147 -0.69 -20.24 15.42
C ASN A 147 -1.33 -19.04 16.12
N VAL A 148 -2.57 -18.67 15.72
CA VAL A 148 -3.36 -17.68 16.44
C VAL A 148 -3.90 -18.24 17.76
N SER A 149 -4.30 -17.37 18.70
CA SER A 149 -4.88 -17.77 19.98
C SER A 149 -6.19 -18.54 19.79
N ASP A 150 -6.57 -19.36 20.77
CA ASP A 150 -7.84 -20.08 20.71
C ASP A 150 -9.03 -19.11 20.67
N THR A 151 -8.93 -17.95 21.32
CA THR A 151 -9.93 -16.89 21.20
C THR A 151 -10.14 -16.45 19.76
N VAL A 152 -9.07 -16.24 18.98
CA VAL A 152 -9.16 -15.86 17.57
C VAL A 152 -9.69 -17.03 16.73
N LYS A 153 -9.22 -18.26 16.96
CA LYS A 153 -9.72 -19.46 16.26
C LYS A 153 -11.22 -19.64 16.45
N GLU A 154 -11.75 -19.25 17.60
CA GLU A 154 -13.16 -19.41 17.95
C GLU A 154 -14.09 -18.34 17.36
N LEU A 155 -13.54 -17.25 16.79
CA LEU A 155 -14.36 -16.20 16.14
C LEU A 155 -15.03 -16.72 14.86
N ASP A 156 -16.34 -16.50 14.74
CA ASP A 156 -17.12 -16.94 13.57
C ASP A 156 -16.59 -16.38 12.25
N GLU A 157 -16.22 -15.09 12.23
CA GLU A 157 -15.61 -14.43 11.05
C GLU A 157 -14.31 -15.12 10.65
N PHE A 158 -13.42 -15.38 11.63
CA PHE A 158 -12.15 -16.05 11.36
C PHE A 158 -12.36 -17.47 10.83
N LYS A 159 -13.20 -18.29 11.49
CA LYS A 159 -13.50 -19.66 11.04
C LYS A 159 -14.05 -19.69 9.63
N HIS A 160 -15.03 -18.84 9.35
CA HIS A 160 -15.70 -18.79 8.05
C HIS A 160 -14.70 -18.46 6.94
N LEU A 161 -13.97 -17.36 7.08
CA LEU A 161 -13.00 -16.90 6.09
C LEU A 161 -11.83 -17.87 5.93
N ARG A 162 -11.30 -18.41 7.04
CA ARG A 162 -10.22 -19.40 7.02
C ARG A 162 -10.65 -20.69 6.29
N HIS A 163 -11.86 -21.18 6.57
CA HIS A 163 -12.40 -22.38 5.95
C HIS A 163 -12.65 -22.16 4.45
N GLU A 164 -13.25 -21.04 4.06
CA GLU A 164 -13.48 -20.72 2.65
C GLU A 164 -12.16 -20.58 1.87
N MET A 165 -11.20 -19.84 2.40
CA MET A 165 -9.85 -19.73 1.81
C MET A 165 -9.19 -21.10 1.64
N SER A 166 -9.28 -21.96 2.66
CA SER A 166 -8.79 -23.34 2.60
C SER A 166 -9.47 -24.15 1.49
N ALA A 167 -10.79 -24.03 1.34
CA ALA A 167 -11.55 -24.75 0.34
C ALA A 167 -11.18 -24.32 -1.09
N LEU A 168 -11.04 -23.01 -1.34
CA LEU A 168 -10.62 -22.47 -2.63
C LEU A 168 -9.20 -22.93 -3.00
N LEU A 169 -8.25 -22.84 -2.07
CA LEU A 169 -6.87 -23.26 -2.32
C LEU A 169 -6.74 -24.76 -2.56
N GLN A 170 -7.42 -25.59 -1.75
CA GLN A 170 -7.40 -27.05 -1.92
C GLN A 170 -8.10 -27.50 -3.21
N SER A 171 -9.03 -26.69 -3.74
CA SER A 171 -9.68 -26.93 -5.03
C SER A 171 -9.02 -26.22 -6.21
N ASN A 172 -7.87 -25.56 -5.99
CA ASN A 172 -7.11 -24.83 -7.00
C ASN A 172 -7.94 -23.76 -7.73
N GLN A 173 -8.80 -23.06 -6.98
CA GLN A 173 -9.63 -21.95 -7.43
C GLN A 173 -8.97 -20.60 -7.14
N ASP A 174 -9.47 -19.54 -7.77
CA ASP A 174 -9.00 -18.19 -7.51
C ASP A 174 -9.47 -17.75 -6.12
N LEU A 175 -8.58 -17.15 -5.33
CA LEU A 175 -8.96 -16.59 -4.04
C LEU A 175 -9.76 -15.30 -4.18
N ASP A 176 -9.79 -14.69 -5.36
CA ASP A 176 -10.76 -13.63 -5.68
C ASP A 176 -12.22 -14.15 -5.69
N ASP A 177 -12.43 -15.47 -5.76
CA ASP A 177 -13.76 -16.10 -5.74
C ASP A 177 -14.34 -16.26 -4.31
N MET A 178 -13.66 -15.75 -3.28
CA MET A 178 -14.23 -15.69 -1.92
C MET A 178 -15.58 -14.95 -1.92
N SER A 179 -16.55 -15.51 -1.20
CA SER A 179 -17.90 -14.96 -1.10
C SER A 179 -17.92 -13.54 -0.52
N GLU A 180 -17.01 -13.28 0.42
CA GLU A 180 -16.72 -11.94 0.91
C GLU A 180 -15.59 -11.30 0.11
N LYS A 181 -15.90 -10.25 -0.65
CA LYS A 181 -14.92 -9.50 -1.46
C LYS A 181 -13.71 -9.00 -0.67
N ASP A 182 -13.93 -8.65 0.60
CA ASP A 182 -12.87 -8.17 1.50
C ASP A 182 -12.38 -9.26 2.46
N GLY A 183 -12.69 -10.53 2.21
CA GLY A 183 -12.37 -11.65 3.11
C GLY A 183 -10.87 -11.77 3.41
N GLY A 184 -10.03 -11.59 2.40
CA GLY A 184 -8.57 -11.54 2.58
C GLY A 184 -8.11 -10.36 3.45
N TRP A 185 -8.72 -9.19 3.29
CA TRP A 185 -8.44 -8.01 4.11
C TRP A 185 -8.89 -8.21 5.57
N LYS A 186 -10.05 -8.82 5.78
CA LYS A 186 -10.55 -9.15 7.12
C LYS A 186 -9.65 -10.14 7.85
N LEU A 187 -9.04 -11.09 7.14
CA LEU A 187 -8.02 -11.98 7.69
C LEU A 187 -6.69 -11.26 7.94
N ASP A 188 -6.40 -10.17 7.23
CA ASP A 188 -5.14 -9.44 7.31
C ASP A 188 -4.85 -8.89 8.71
N LYS A 189 -5.88 -8.43 9.41
CA LYS A 189 -5.75 -7.88 10.77
C LYS A 189 -5.10 -8.86 11.76
N TYR A 190 -5.28 -10.17 11.58
CA TYR A 190 -4.77 -11.19 12.49
C TYR A 190 -3.29 -11.56 12.23
N LYS A 191 -2.69 -11.12 11.12
CA LYS A 191 -1.33 -11.52 10.75
C LYS A 191 -0.23 -10.83 11.55
N PHE A 192 -0.45 -9.57 11.96
CA PHE A 192 0.63 -8.69 12.42
C PHE A 192 1.35 -9.19 13.68
N LEU A 193 0.60 -9.54 14.74
CA LEU A 193 1.20 -10.01 15.99
C LEU A 193 1.90 -11.37 15.84
N PRO A 194 1.25 -12.43 15.29
CA PRO A 194 1.91 -13.73 15.14
C PRO A 194 3.09 -13.69 14.17
N MET A 195 3.00 -12.89 13.11
CA MET A 195 4.12 -12.66 12.19
C MET A 195 5.34 -12.12 12.93
N MET A 196 5.17 -11.11 13.80
CA MET A 196 6.29 -10.56 14.54
C MET A 196 6.82 -11.51 15.61
N GLY A 197 5.95 -12.26 16.29
CA GLY A 197 6.38 -13.31 17.23
C GLY A 197 7.26 -14.34 16.54
N GLU A 198 6.86 -14.80 15.35
CA GLU A 198 7.66 -15.74 14.56
C GLU A 198 8.96 -15.13 14.02
N ALA A 199 8.91 -13.87 13.58
CA ALA A 199 10.10 -13.15 13.13
C ALA A 199 11.15 -13.06 14.24
N TYR A 200 10.73 -12.74 15.47
CA TYR A 200 11.62 -12.69 16.63
C TYR A 200 12.19 -14.07 16.98
N ARG A 201 11.35 -15.12 16.99
CA ARG A 201 11.79 -16.50 17.24
C ARG A 201 12.88 -16.96 16.26
N ARG A 202 12.75 -16.61 14.98
CA ARG A 202 13.70 -17.00 13.93
C ARG A 202 14.96 -16.14 13.89
N PHE A 203 14.84 -14.85 14.21
CA PHE A 203 15.91 -13.87 14.04
C PHE A 203 16.18 -13.05 15.32
N PRO A 204 16.34 -13.66 16.51
CA PRO A 204 16.34 -12.92 17.78
C PRO A 204 17.50 -11.92 17.93
N ASN A 205 18.56 -12.07 17.13
CA ASN A 205 19.81 -11.31 17.25
C ASN A 205 19.95 -10.15 16.25
N VAL A 206 18.97 -9.92 15.37
CA VAL A 206 19.02 -8.76 14.45
C VAL A 206 18.77 -7.46 15.22
N LYS A 207 19.33 -6.36 14.73
CA LYS A 207 19.17 -5.02 15.31
C LYS A 207 17.88 -4.33 14.87
N TRP A 208 17.39 -4.66 13.68
CA TRP A 208 16.24 -4.01 13.07
C TRP A 208 15.30 -5.03 12.43
N TYR A 209 14.01 -4.86 12.70
CA TYR A 209 12.92 -5.59 12.06
C TYR A 209 12.20 -4.61 11.13
N VAL A 210 12.28 -4.84 9.82
CA VAL A 210 11.71 -4.00 8.78
C VAL A 210 10.60 -4.77 8.10
N MET A 211 9.35 -4.34 8.26
CA MET A 211 8.20 -4.96 7.64
C MET A 211 7.67 -4.10 6.50
N VAL A 212 7.38 -4.72 5.36
CA VAL A 212 6.76 -4.11 4.19
C VAL A 212 5.68 -5.04 3.62
N GLU A 213 4.72 -4.48 2.90
CA GLU A 213 3.75 -5.26 2.12
C GLU A 213 4.24 -5.52 0.69
N ALA A 214 3.62 -6.48 0.00
CA ALA A 214 4.01 -6.83 -1.35
C ALA A 214 3.72 -5.74 -2.41
N ASP A 215 2.88 -4.75 -2.10
CA ASP A 215 2.66 -3.53 -2.90
C ASP A 215 3.33 -2.30 -2.25
N THR A 216 4.45 -2.52 -1.56
CA THR A 216 5.31 -1.47 -1.02
C THR A 216 6.69 -1.55 -1.67
N PHE A 217 7.11 -0.45 -2.30
CA PHE A 217 8.49 -0.30 -2.73
C PHE A 217 9.35 0.24 -1.58
N LEU A 218 10.54 -0.35 -1.40
CA LEU A 218 11.51 0.05 -0.40
C LEU A 218 12.86 0.28 -1.07
N PHE A 219 13.41 1.50 -0.92
CA PHE A 219 14.80 1.79 -1.26
C PHE A 219 15.73 1.14 -0.23
N TRP A 220 15.96 -0.17 -0.38
CA TRP A 220 16.66 -1.00 0.62
C TRP A 220 18.04 -0.44 0.99
N ASN A 221 18.87 -0.09 0.00
CA ASN A 221 20.22 0.41 0.27
C ASN A 221 20.18 1.76 1.03
N GLN A 222 19.18 2.61 0.75
CA GLN A 222 18.97 3.88 1.46
C GLN A 222 18.53 3.64 2.90
N LEU A 223 17.63 2.68 3.12
CA LEU A 223 17.19 2.29 4.47
C LEU A 223 18.36 1.77 5.30
N VAL A 224 19.15 0.84 4.76
CA VAL A 224 20.34 0.27 5.43
C VAL A 224 21.30 1.38 5.85
N LYS A 225 21.61 2.29 4.92
CA LYS A 225 22.48 3.43 5.17
C LYS A 225 21.97 4.34 6.28
N TRP A 226 20.66 4.58 6.31
CA TRP A 226 20.03 5.44 7.32
C TRP A 226 19.98 4.77 8.69
N LEU A 227 19.57 3.50 8.77
CA LEU A 227 19.50 2.75 10.03
C LEU A 227 20.87 2.59 10.69
N ALA A 228 21.96 2.55 9.90
CA ALA A 228 23.32 2.54 10.42
C ALA A 228 23.69 3.80 11.24
N THR A 229 22.90 4.87 11.15
CA THR A 229 23.10 6.11 11.94
C THR A 229 22.29 6.16 13.25
N LEU A 230 21.32 5.25 13.41
CA LEU A 230 20.42 5.23 14.56
C LEU A 230 20.93 4.28 15.65
N ASN A 231 20.52 4.53 16.90
CA ASN A 231 20.82 3.64 18.02
C ASN A 231 19.70 2.60 18.17
N GLU A 232 20.00 1.35 17.83
CA GLU A 232 19.08 0.20 17.86
C GLU A 232 18.64 -0.21 19.28
N ASN A 233 19.38 0.21 20.32
CA ASN A 233 19.08 -0.12 21.71
C ASN A 233 18.00 0.81 22.30
N LYS A 234 17.67 1.92 21.62
CA LYS A 234 16.50 2.71 21.96
C LYS A 234 15.25 1.99 21.50
N GLN A 235 14.14 2.18 22.21
CA GLN A 235 12.83 1.78 21.72
C GLN A 235 12.44 2.74 20.59
N LEU A 236 12.39 2.22 19.37
CA LEU A 236 12.01 2.96 18.17
C LEU A 236 10.95 2.15 17.42
N LEU A 237 9.78 2.76 17.28
CA LEU A 237 8.74 2.37 16.34
C LEU A 237 8.67 3.46 15.27
N ILE A 238 8.99 3.13 14.03
CA ILE A 238 9.19 4.08 12.93
C ILE A 238 8.29 3.65 11.77
N GLY A 239 7.62 4.61 11.13
CA GLY A 239 6.78 4.39 9.96
C GLY A 239 5.99 5.65 9.62
N HIS A 240 4.95 5.49 8.81
CA HIS A 240 4.01 6.57 8.52
C HIS A 240 2.94 6.66 9.61
N PRO A 241 2.69 7.84 10.22
CA PRO A 241 1.69 7.98 11.28
C PRO A 241 0.27 7.93 10.72
N SER A 242 -0.55 7.05 11.30
CA SER A 242 -2.01 7.01 11.13
C SER A 242 -2.69 7.07 12.50
N PHE A 243 -3.99 7.33 12.53
CA PHE A 243 -4.73 7.51 13.78
C PHE A 243 -6.01 6.67 13.80
N CYS A 244 -6.26 6.03 14.92
CA CYS A 244 -7.51 5.33 15.20
C CYS A 244 -7.88 5.49 16.67
N ASP A 245 -9.17 5.37 16.98
CA ASP A 245 -9.64 5.48 18.35
C ASP A 245 -9.56 4.13 19.06
N TYR A 246 -8.79 4.08 20.15
CA TYR A 246 -8.80 2.99 21.12
C TYR A 246 -9.29 3.51 22.46
N ASP A 247 -10.32 2.88 23.01
CA ASP A 247 -10.91 3.21 24.31
C ASP A 247 -11.24 4.72 24.47
N GLY A 248 -11.76 5.33 23.39
CA GLY A 248 -12.13 6.75 23.36
C GLY A 248 -10.96 7.73 23.23
N LYS A 249 -9.74 7.23 22.97
CA LYS A 249 -8.53 8.03 22.76
C LYS A 249 -7.99 7.83 21.35
N SER A 250 -7.81 8.94 20.63
CA SER A 250 -7.07 8.94 19.37
C SER A 250 -5.63 8.48 19.61
N THR A 251 -5.28 7.36 18.99
CA THR A 251 -4.00 6.68 19.17
C THR A 251 -3.25 6.68 17.83
N MET A 252 -2.02 7.18 17.85
CA MET A 252 -1.14 7.18 16.69
C MET A 252 -0.53 5.78 16.50
N PHE A 253 -0.61 5.23 15.29
CA PHE A 253 -0.03 3.94 14.94
C PHE A 253 0.76 4.02 13.64
N THR A 254 1.61 3.02 13.37
CA THR A 254 2.30 2.89 12.09
C THR A 254 1.37 2.31 11.03
N HIS A 255 1.11 3.03 9.94
CA HIS A 255 0.40 2.48 8.79
C HIS A 255 1.17 1.30 8.19
N GLY A 256 0.56 0.11 8.15
CA GLY A 256 1.22 -1.15 7.78
C GLY A 256 1.78 -1.16 6.37
N GLY A 257 1.00 -0.64 5.42
CA GLY A 257 1.40 -0.56 4.01
C GLY A 257 2.60 0.35 3.76
N SER A 258 2.79 1.41 4.57
CA SER A 258 3.88 2.36 4.35
C SER A 258 5.26 1.80 4.73
N GLY A 259 5.29 0.65 5.40
CA GLY A 259 6.49 0.07 5.99
C GLY A 259 6.62 0.43 7.48
N ILE A 260 7.03 -0.55 8.27
CA ILE A 260 7.24 -0.45 9.72
C ILE A 260 8.68 -0.84 10.04
N VAL A 261 9.40 0.00 10.78
CA VAL A 261 10.71 -0.35 11.33
C VAL A 261 10.62 -0.40 12.85
N MET A 262 11.06 -1.52 13.41
CA MET A 262 11.11 -1.76 14.85
C MET A 262 12.56 -2.04 15.25
N SER A 263 13.06 -1.28 16.21
CA SER A 263 14.38 -1.49 16.81
C SER A 263 14.44 -2.74 17.68
N LYS A 264 15.63 -3.31 17.84
CA LYS A 264 15.93 -4.34 18.83
C LYS A 264 15.46 -3.96 20.24
N GLY A 265 15.75 -2.75 20.71
CA GLY A 265 15.34 -2.31 22.04
C GLY A 265 13.82 -2.36 22.28
N LEU A 266 13.01 -2.13 21.23
CA LEU A 266 11.55 -2.27 21.30
C LEU A 266 11.12 -3.75 21.32
N ILE A 267 11.70 -4.57 20.45
CA ILE A 267 11.33 -5.99 20.33
C ILE A 267 11.77 -6.77 21.58
N GLU A 268 12.95 -6.50 22.12
CA GLU A 268 13.41 -7.12 23.38
C GLU A 268 12.55 -6.71 24.57
N ALA A 269 11.98 -5.51 24.58
CA ALA A 269 11.08 -5.04 25.63
C ALA A 269 9.65 -5.64 25.54
N THR A 270 9.34 -6.36 24.45
CA THR A 270 8.03 -6.96 24.16
C THR A 270 8.18 -8.48 24.01
N TYR A 271 8.35 -8.97 22.78
CA TYR A 271 8.56 -10.39 22.46
C TYR A 271 9.78 -11.01 23.16
N GLY A 272 10.78 -10.22 23.53
CA GLY A 272 11.91 -10.69 24.33
C GLY A 272 11.62 -10.91 25.82
N GLN A 273 10.49 -10.40 26.32
CA GLN A 273 10.05 -10.58 27.71
C GLN A 273 9.02 -11.69 27.88
N ASP A 274 8.31 -12.02 26.81
CA ASP A 274 7.20 -12.95 26.80
C ASP A 274 7.18 -13.74 25.49
N PRO A 275 7.46 -15.05 25.50
CA PRO A 275 7.50 -15.87 24.29
C PRO A 275 6.13 -16.06 23.63
N GLU A 276 5.03 -15.78 24.35
CA GLU A 276 3.65 -15.87 23.87
C GLU A 276 2.99 -14.47 23.80
N TYR A 277 3.80 -13.41 23.68
CA TYR A 277 3.34 -12.03 23.67
C TYR A 277 2.20 -11.78 22.67
N GLU A 278 2.28 -12.37 21.47
CA GLU A 278 1.25 -12.23 20.44
C GLU A 278 -0.14 -12.76 20.85
N HIS A 279 -0.22 -13.66 21.83
CA HIS A 279 -1.46 -14.27 22.30
C HIS A 279 -2.11 -13.52 23.46
N ASN A 280 -1.44 -12.51 24.01
CA ASN A 280 -1.90 -11.77 25.19
C ASN A 280 -2.70 -10.50 24.86
N HIS A 281 -3.24 -10.41 23.64
CA HIS A 281 -3.92 -9.21 23.12
C HIS A 281 -5.34 -9.47 22.56
N ASP A 282 -5.98 -10.56 22.97
CA ASP A 282 -7.29 -10.98 22.48
C ASP A 282 -8.38 -9.91 22.55
N GLU A 283 -8.44 -9.15 23.65
CA GLU A 283 -9.43 -8.07 23.82
C GLU A 283 -9.18 -6.89 22.87
N LEU A 284 -7.92 -6.62 22.56
CA LEU A 284 -7.56 -5.61 21.57
C LEU A 284 -7.92 -6.09 20.15
N ILE A 285 -7.68 -7.37 19.86
CA ILE A 285 -8.01 -8.01 18.57
C ILE A 285 -9.51 -7.95 18.29
N LYS A 286 -10.37 -8.23 19.27
CA LYS A 286 -11.83 -8.18 19.11
C LYS A 286 -12.36 -6.77 18.80
N LYS A 287 -11.67 -5.74 19.27
CA LYS A 287 -12.10 -4.33 19.11
C LYS A 287 -11.55 -3.66 17.85
N SER A 288 -10.54 -4.23 17.21
CA SER A 288 -9.84 -3.59 16.09
C SER A 288 -10.21 -4.18 14.73
N ALA A 289 -10.30 -3.31 13.74
CA ALA A 289 -10.35 -3.68 12.33
C ALA A 289 -8.97 -3.63 11.64
N PHE A 290 -7.93 -3.13 12.33
CA PHE A 290 -6.65 -2.75 11.73
C PHE A 290 -5.50 -3.44 12.48
N GLY A 291 -4.84 -4.41 11.82
CA GLY A 291 -3.78 -5.21 12.44
C GLY A 291 -2.47 -4.46 12.69
N ASP A 292 -2.21 -3.43 11.91
CA ASP A 292 -1.09 -2.49 12.10
C ASP A 292 -1.30 -1.58 13.31
N ALA A 293 -2.52 -1.09 13.49
CA ALA A 293 -2.93 -0.36 14.69
C ALA A 293 -2.88 -1.25 15.93
N LEU A 294 -3.31 -2.52 15.80
CA LEU A 294 -3.22 -3.54 16.84
C LEU A 294 -1.76 -3.74 17.28
N LEU A 295 -0.84 -3.92 16.33
CA LEU A 295 0.58 -4.09 16.60
C LEU A 295 1.15 -2.88 17.35
N SER A 296 0.91 -1.67 16.87
CA SER A 296 1.42 -0.45 17.52
C SER A 296 0.86 -0.30 18.94
N LYS A 297 -0.45 -0.52 19.13
CA LYS A 297 -1.10 -0.41 20.43
C LYS A 297 -0.62 -1.48 21.40
N SER A 298 -0.38 -2.71 20.93
CA SER A 298 0.22 -3.77 21.75
C SER A 298 1.55 -3.32 22.35
N PHE A 299 2.40 -2.69 21.54
CA PHE A 299 3.69 -2.17 21.99
C PHE A 299 3.54 -1.08 23.04
N TYR A 300 2.64 -0.12 22.84
CA TYR A 300 2.43 0.95 23.82
C TYR A 300 1.88 0.45 25.16
N ASP A 301 1.12 -0.66 25.13
CA ASP A 301 0.55 -1.28 26.33
C ASP A 301 1.54 -2.20 27.04
N ALA A 302 2.69 -2.53 26.43
CA ALA A 302 3.66 -3.44 27.00
C ALA A 302 4.35 -2.81 28.23
N PRO A 303 4.45 -3.53 29.37
CA PRO A 303 4.93 -2.95 30.63
C PRO A 303 6.33 -2.34 30.59
N LYS A 304 7.20 -2.82 29.69
CA LYS A 304 8.59 -2.34 29.56
C LYS A 304 8.79 -1.36 28.41
N VAL A 305 7.73 -0.98 27.70
CA VAL A 305 7.78 0.04 26.63
C VAL A 305 7.40 1.41 27.20
N HIS A 306 8.13 2.44 26.77
CA HIS A 306 7.95 3.82 27.22
C HIS A 306 7.51 4.76 26.10
N LEU A 307 7.35 4.23 24.88
CA LEU A 307 6.81 4.96 23.74
C LEU A 307 5.28 5.00 23.82
N THR A 308 4.70 6.11 23.39
CA THR A 308 3.25 6.26 23.19
C THR A 308 2.89 6.81 21.81
N GLU A 309 3.90 7.01 20.98
CA GLU A 309 3.83 7.57 19.62
C GLU A 309 5.01 7.06 18.78
N LEU A 310 4.98 7.37 17.49
CA LEU A 310 6.07 7.02 16.58
C LEU A 310 7.33 7.85 16.86
N SER A 311 8.49 7.24 16.59
CA SER A 311 9.77 7.92 16.69
C SER A 311 9.90 9.04 15.66
N LYS A 312 10.37 10.20 16.12
CA LYS A 312 10.64 11.39 15.29
C LYS A 312 11.70 11.13 14.20
N GLU A 313 12.51 10.08 14.35
CA GLU A 313 13.50 9.67 13.34
C GLU A 313 12.84 9.38 11.97
N GLY A 314 11.61 8.84 11.97
CA GLY A 314 10.86 8.54 10.75
C GLY A 314 10.58 9.79 9.91
N GLY A 315 9.96 10.81 10.50
CA GLY A 315 9.54 12.01 9.76
C GLY A 315 8.73 11.66 8.51
N GLU A 316 9.03 12.32 7.38
CA GLU A 316 8.37 12.10 6.08
C GLU A 316 9.09 11.05 5.20
N LYS A 317 9.81 10.09 5.79
CA LYS A 317 10.55 9.06 5.04
C LYS A 317 9.67 7.92 4.51
N PHE A 318 8.54 7.65 5.17
CA PHE A 318 7.67 6.51 4.88
C PHE A 318 6.30 7.01 4.41
N ASN A 319 5.79 6.45 3.31
CA ASN A 319 4.62 7.00 2.63
C ASN A 319 3.54 5.94 2.34
N SER A 320 2.28 6.36 2.52
CA SER A 320 1.08 5.54 2.30
C SER A 320 0.64 5.43 0.84
N ASP A 321 1.30 6.15 -0.05
CA ASP A 321 0.79 6.40 -1.40
C ASP A 321 1.91 6.31 -2.45
N PRO A 322 1.55 6.09 -3.73
CA PRO A 322 2.52 6.04 -4.81
C PRO A 322 3.07 7.44 -5.12
N PRO A 323 4.22 7.56 -5.81
CA PRO A 323 4.91 8.83 -6.05
C PRO A 323 4.01 9.97 -6.56
N ARG A 324 3.03 9.64 -7.41
CA ARG A 324 2.14 10.60 -8.07
C ARG A 324 1.13 11.28 -7.14
N ILE A 325 0.80 10.66 -6.01
CA ILE A 325 -0.25 11.13 -5.09
C ILE A 325 0.34 11.93 -3.92
N LEU A 326 1.65 11.86 -3.70
CA LEU A 326 2.28 12.56 -2.59
C LEU A 326 2.28 14.08 -2.76
N LYS A 327 2.21 14.79 -1.62
CA LYS A 327 2.43 16.24 -1.55
C LYS A 327 3.91 16.53 -1.38
N PHE A 328 4.49 17.17 -2.38
CA PHE A 328 5.83 17.74 -2.29
C PHE A 328 5.72 19.11 -1.63
N LEU A 329 6.27 19.21 -0.44
CA LEU A 329 6.21 20.38 0.42
C LEU A 329 7.60 20.97 0.61
N ARG A 330 7.63 22.23 1.05
CA ARG A 330 8.89 22.87 1.46
C ARG A 330 9.61 22.07 2.55
N SER A 331 8.86 21.44 3.45
CA SER A 331 9.39 20.67 4.59
C SER A 331 10.06 19.36 4.19
N ASN A 332 9.51 18.65 3.20
CA ASN A 332 10.03 17.34 2.79
C ASN A 332 11.01 17.39 1.62
N TRP A 333 11.03 18.47 0.84
CA TRP A 333 11.76 18.56 -0.43
C TRP A 333 13.18 18.01 -0.40
N CYS A 334 13.96 18.41 0.62
CA CYS A 334 15.36 18.01 0.80
C CYS A 334 15.57 16.83 1.76
N THR A 335 14.48 16.19 2.21
CA THR A 335 14.56 15.08 3.16
C THR A 335 14.67 13.75 2.41
N PRO A 336 15.28 12.72 3.01
CA PRO A 336 15.29 11.38 2.42
C PRO A 336 13.88 10.78 2.31
N ILE A 337 13.70 9.88 1.34
CA ILE A 337 12.49 9.08 1.16
C ILE A 337 12.86 7.60 1.05
N MET A 338 12.12 6.74 1.76
CA MET A 338 12.45 5.32 1.93
C MET A 338 11.43 4.41 1.24
N THR A 339 10.15 4.75 1.29
CA THR A 339 9.08 3.87 0.79
C THR A 339 7.99 4.59 0.02
N PHE A 340 7.33 3.81 -0.84
CA PHE A 340 6.04 4.12 -1.46
C PHE A 340 5.12 2.92 -1.30
N HIS A 341 3.85 3.17 -1.03
CA HIS A 341 2.83 2.12 -0.93
C HIS A 341 1.78 2.25 -2.03
N HIS A 342 0.95 1.23 -2.20
CA HIS A 342 0.02 1.09 -3.31
C HIS A 342 0.70 1.22 -4.68
N VAL A 343 1.96 0.77 -4.77
CA VAL A 343 2.68 0.75 -6.04
C VAL A 343 2.13 -0.37 -6.92
N THR A 344 1.81 -0.04 -8.16
CA THR A 344 1.46 -1.03 -9.17
C THR A 344 2.70 -1.79 -9.65
N PRO A 345 2.58 -2.93 -10.33
CA PRO A 345 3.73 -3.58 -10.95
C PRO A 345 4.51 -2.67 -11.91
N ALA A 346 3.83 -1.78 -12.63
CA ALA A 346 4.47 -0.78 -13.49
C ALA A 346 5.27 0.24 -12.68
N ASP A 347 4.73 0.71 -11.55
CA ASP A 347 5.44 1.61 -10.63
C ASP A 347 6.67 0.96 -10.05
N THR A 348 6.54 -0.29 -9.58
CA THR A 348 7.64 -1.04 -9.00
C THR A 348 8.78 -1.22 -10.00
N ALA A 349 8.47 -1.58 -11.25
CA ALA A 349 9.47 -1.70 -12.30
C ALA A 349 10.22 -0.36 -12.53
N HIS A 350 9.46 0.73 -12.66
CA HIS A 350 10.02 2.08 -12.86
C HIS A 350 10.86 2.52 -11.65
N LEU A 351 10.40 2.26 -10.42
CA LEU A 351 11.13 2.58 -9.20
C LEU A 351 12.46 1.80 -9.09
N TYR A 352 12.50 0.52 -9.48
CA TYR A 352 13.75 -0.23 -9.54
C TYR A 352 14.70 0.30 -10.63
N GLU A 353 14.19 0.66 -11.80
CA GLU A 353 14.98 1.30 -12.85
C GLU A 353 15.58 2.63 -12.36
N PHE A 354 14.76 3.47 -11.76
CA PHE A 354 15.17 4.73 -11.14
C PHE A 354 16.25 4.49 -10.07
N GLN A 355 16.04 3.53 -9.15
CA GLN A 355 17.00 3.17 -8.12
C GLN A 355 18.37 2.80 -8.73
N ARG A 356 18.38 1.93 -9.75
CA ARG A 356 19.62 1.50 -10.43
C ARG A 356 20.38 2.66 -11.08
N ARG A 357 19.67 3.67 -11.58
CA ARG A 357 20.28 4.86 -12.20
C ARG A 357 20.76 5.87 -11.17
N ILE A 358 20.03 6.07 -10.08
CA ILE A 358 20.28 7.16 -9.13
C ILE A 358 21.30 6.78 -8.06
N GLU A 359 21.25 5.56 -7.50
CA GLU A 359 22.10 5.18 -6.36
C GLU A 359 23.61 5.26 -6.64
N PRO A 360 24.11 4.88 -7.84
CA PRO A 360 25.54 5.03 -8.16
C PRO A 360 26.03 6.48 -8.19
N ARG A 361 25.12 7.45 -8.29
CA ARG A 361 25.43 8.89 -8.33
C ARG A 361 25.48 9.52 -6.94
N LEU A 362 25.01 8.81 -5.91
CA LEU A 362 24.92 9.35 -4.55
C LEU A 362 26.25 9.24 -3.82
N GLY A 363 26.63 10.33 -3.15
CA GLY A 363 27.78 10.33 -2.25
C GLY A 363 27.57 9.45 -1.01
N ALA A 364 28.66 9.15 -0.29
CA ALA A 364 28.64 8.26 0.87
C ALA A 364 27.68 8.68 2.01
N LYS A 365 27.29 9.95 2.09
CA LYS A 365 26.29 10.46 3.05
C LYS A 365 24.98 10.93 2.41
N ASP A 366 24.91 10.95 1.09
CA ASP A 366 23.73 11.44 0.36
C ASP A 366 22.65 10.36 0.23
N MET A 367 21.40 10.76 0.12
CA MET A 367 20.27 9.83 0.00
C MET A 367 19.34 10.27 -1.11
N ILE A 368 18.52 9.33 -1.59
CA ILE A 368 17.39 9.65 -2.44
C ILE A 368 16.43 10.55 -1.66
N LYS A 369 16.12 11.72 -2.21
CA LYS A 369 15.29 12.77 -1.63
C LYS A 369 13.92 12.85 -2.33
N TRP A 370 12.99 13.55 -1.70
CA TRP A 370 11.72 13.92 -2.33
C TRP A 370 11.90 14.68 -3.65
N ALA A 371 12.89 15.56 -3.76
CA ALA A 371 13.22 16.26 -5.01
C ALA A 371 13.56 15.30 -6.17
N ASP A 372 14.26 14.18 -5.89
CA ASP A 372 14.59 13.19 -6.92
C ASP A 372 13.35 12.52 -7.50
N VAL A 373 12.38 12.26 -6.62
CA VAL A 373 11.10 11.64 -6.97
C VAL A 373 10.23 12.59 -7.77
N TRP A 374 10.22 13.88 -7.39
CA TRP A 374 9.54 14.90 -8.18
C TRP A 374 10.09 14.95 -9.60
N ASP A 375 11.42 15.00 -9.75
CA ASP A 375 12.07 15.09 -11.06
C ASP A 375 11.86 13.82 -11.91
N GLU A 376 11.87 12.63 -11.29
CA GLU A 376 11.73 11.35 -11.99
C GLU A 376 10.28 11.07 -12.45
N PHE A 377 9.30 11.34 -11.60
CA PHE A 377 7.91 10.88 -11.83
C PHE A 377 7.02 11.90 -12.55
N GLN A 378 7.61 12.98 -13.08
CA GLN A 378 6.84 13.94 -13.87
C GLN A 378 6.26 13.28 -15.13
N PRO A 379 4.98 13.50 -15.43
CA PRO A 379 4.44 13.11 -16.72
C PRO A 379 5.07 13.95 -17.82
N GLU A 380 5.06 13.42 -19.05
CA GLU A 380 5.75 14.00 -20.19
C GLU A 380 5.41 15.48 -20.45
N PHE A 381 4.14 15.86 -20.30
CA PHE A 381 3.72 17.26 -20.50
C PHE A 381 4.36 18.20 -19.48
N LEU A 382 4.46 17.78 -18.21
CA LEU A 382 5.02 18.59 -17.14
C LEU A 382 6.54 18.63 -17.28
N ARG A 383 7.16 17.49 -17.58
CA ARG A 383 8.60 17.40 -17.84
C ARG A 383 9.05 18.32 -18.96
N LYS A 384 8.31 18.34 -20.08
CA LYS A 384 8.57 19.28 -21.19
C LYS A 384 8.49 20.74 -20.75
N ALA A 385 7.44 21.11 -20.04
CA ALA A 385 7.28 22.48 -19.55
C ALA A 385 8.38 22.89 -18.56
N MET A 386 8.82 21.97 -17.69
CA MET A 386 9.92 22.21 -16.76
C MET A 386 11.26 22.40 -17.49
N ILE A 387 11.56 21.58 -18.50
CA ILE A 387 12.77 21.70 -19.35
C ILE A 387 12.74 23.00 -20.15
N GLU A 388 11.60 23.35 -20.74
CA GLU A 388 11.41 24.60 -21.50
C GLU A 388 11.74 25.82 -20.64
N VAL A 389 11.23 25.85 -19.41
CA VAL A 389 11.52 26.90 -18.42
C VAL A 389 13.00 26.91 -18.00
N ALA A 390 13.63 25.75 -17.88
CA ALA A 390 15.05 25.65 -17.53
C ALA A 390 15.93 26.23 -18.65
N ASN A 391 15.72 25.81 -19.90
CA ASN A 391 16.49 26.26 -21.06
C ASN A 391 16.36 27.75 -21.33
N ALA A 392 15.18 28.32 -21.09
CA ALA A 392 14.98 29.74 -21.33
C ALA A 392 15.57 30.66 -20.25
N LYS A 393 16.01 30.11 -19.11
CA LYS A 393 16.94 30.85 -18.24
C LYS A 393 18.29 31.08 -18.94
N GLU A 394 18.67 30.17 -19.85
CA GLU A 394 19.91 30.27 -20.62
C GLU A 394 19.76 31.18 -21.86
N ASP A 395 18.59 31.18 -22.51
CA ASP A 395 18.26 32.08 -23.63
C ASP A 395 16.88 32.74 -23.46
N PRO A 396 16.81 34.03 -23.08
CA PRO A 396 15.56 34.76 -22.88
C PRO A 396 14.72 34.97 -24.16
N THR A 397 15.24 34.70 -25.35
CA THR A 397 14.54 34.95 -26.63
C THR A 397 13.59 33.83 -27.03
N THR A 398 13.60 32.69 -26.32
CA THR A 398 12.77 31.51 -26.63
C THR A 398 11.29 31.68 -26.31
N PHE A 399 10.90 32.71 -25.56
CA PHE A 399 9.50 32.94 -25.17
C PHE A 399 8.89 34.16 -25.84
N GLN A 400 8.29 33.94 -27.01
CA GLN A 400 7.30 34.85 -27.58
C GLN A 400 5.96 34.11 -27.65
N HIS A 401 5.07 34.41 -26.69
CA HIS A 401 3.69 33.98 -26.75
C HIS A 401 2.82 35.17 -27.15
N ASP A 402 1.81 34.95 -27.98
CA ASP A 402 0.92 36.01 -28.49
C ASP A 402 0.06 36.66 -27.37
N ASP A 403 -0.05 36.01 -26.20
CA ASP A 403 -0.72 36.53 -25.02
C ASP A 403 0.33 36.90 -23.97
N PRO A 404 0.51 38.20 -23.63
CA PRO A 404 1.52 38.64 -22.68
C PRO A 404 1.25 38.15 -21.24
N ASN A 405 0.06 37.61 -20.96
CA ASN A 405 -0.30 37.07 -19.65
C ASN A 405 -0.05 35.57 -19.52
N VAL A 406 0.48 34.90 -20.55
CA VAL A 406 0.91 33.50 -20.46
C VAL A 406 2.35 33.45 -19.98
N GLU A 407 2.56 32.83 -18.82
CA GLU A 407 3.91 32.53 -18.37
C GLU A 407 4.50 31.33 -19.11
N PRO A 408 5.82 31.34 -19.36
CA PRO A 408 6.60 30.18 -19.73
C PRO A 408 6.24 28.87 -19.02
N GLY A 409 5.99 27.81 -19.79
CA GLY A 409 5.73 26.47 -19.27
C GLY A 409 4.42 26.34 -18.47
N GLU A 410 3.47 27.25 -18.64
CA GLU A 410 2.10 27.02 -18.16
C GLU A 410 1.50 25.79 -18.86
N VAL A 411 1.06 24.82 -18.06
CA VAL A 411 0.38 23.61 -18.56
C VAL A 411 -1.00 23.48 -17.95
N GLY A 412 -1.96 23.01 -18.75
CA GLY A 412 -3.31 22.66 -18.33
C GLY A 412 -3.73 21.35 -18.99
N VAL A 413 -4.13 20.36 -18.18
CA VAL A 413 -4.42 19.00 -18.63
C VAL A 413 -5.81 18.59 -18.16
N VAL A 414 -6.65 18.24 -19.14
CA VAL A 414 -8.00 17.73 -18.91
C VAL A 414 -7.93 16.26 -18.50
N ALA A 415 -8.92 15.79 -17.72
CA ALA A 415 -8.98 14.47 -17.14
C ALA A 415 -7.74 14.12 -16.30
N TRP A 416 -7.23 15.10 -15.55
CA TRP A 416 -6.11 14.92 -14.64
C TRP A 416 -6.44 15.46 -13.26
N GLN A 417 -6.13 14.68 -12.23
CA GLN A 417 -6.35 15.05 -10.83
C GLN A 417 -5.03 15.12 -10.09
N ALA A 418 -4.64 16.32 -9.66
CA ALA A 418 -3.53 16.52 -8.71
C ALA A 418 -3.95 17.25 -7.44
N ILE A 419 -5.04 18.00 -7.45
CA ILE A 419 -5.66 18.51 -6.22
C ILE A 419 -6.79 17.56 -5.84
N GLU A 420 -6.78 17.11 -4.59
CA GLU A 420 -7.72 16.16 -4.01
C GLU A 420 -8.74 16.89 -3.14
N ASP A 421 -9.94 16.32 -3.00
CA ASP A 421 -11.06 16.94 -2.27
C ASP A 421 -10.73 17.22 -0.78
N TRP A 422 -9.78 16.48 -0.21
CA TRP A 422 -9.34 16.62 1.18
C TRP A 422 -8.12 17.55 1.37
N ASP A 423 -7.58 18.14 0.30
CA ASP A 423 -6.50 19.11 0.45
C ASP A 423 -7.06 20.41 1.02
N SER A 424 -6.75 20.73 2.27
CA SER A 424 -7.24 21.96 2.92
C SER A 424 -6.36 23.17 2.62
N GLU A 425 -5.17 22.96 2.06
CA GLU A 425 -4.18 23.99 1.76
C GLU A 425 -4.38 24.61 0.35
N THR A 426 -5.65 24.71 -0.07
CA THR A 426 -6.06 25.35 -1.32
C THR A 426 -6.92 26.57 -1.03
N SER A 427 -6.84 27.56 -1.92
CA SER A 427 -7.82 28.63 -2.01
C SER A 427 -8.89 28.24 -3.03
N ASP A 428 -10.15 28.30 -2.59
CA ASP A 428 -11.29 27.83 -3.37
C ASP A 428 -12.19 29.01 -3.81
N THR A 429 -12.61 28.99 -5.06
CA THR A 429 -13.58 29.92 -5.66
C THR A 429 -14.40 29.19 -6.72
N HIS A 430 -15.32 29.89 -7.40
CA HIS A 430 -16.13 29.29 -8.47
C HIS A 430 -15.95 30.08 -9.76
N THR A 431 -15.68 29.40 -10.86
CA THR A 431 -15.47 30.02 -12.18
C THR A 431 -16.26 29.27 -13.25
N ALA A 432 -16.64 29.96 -14.34
CA ALA A 432 -17.46 29.36 -15.38
C ALA A 432 -16.67 28.36 -16.25
N THR A 433 -15.34 28.54 -16.35
CA THR A 433 -14.47 27.70 -17.18
C THR A 433 -13.12 27.45 -16.51
N ALA A 434 -12.44 26.37 -16.92
CA ALA A 434 -11.06 26.11 -16.54
C ALA A 434 -10.12 27.28 -16.91
N LYS A 435 -10.39 27.99 -18.01
CA LYS A 435 -9.57 29.15 -18.41
C LYS A 435 -9.73 30.33 -17.44
N GLU A 436 -10.94 30.58 -16.96
CA GLU A 436 -11.15 31.56 -15.89
C GLU A 436 -10.45 31.15 -14.59
N CYS A 437 -10.47 29.86 -14.23
CA CYS A 437 -9.73 29.36 -13.08
C CYS A 437 -8.22 29.55 -13.22
N GLN A 438 -7.66 29.29 -14.41
CA GLN A 438 -6.27 29.59 -14.73
C GLN A 438 -5.96 31.09 -14.54
N THR A 439 -6.85 31.98 -15.00
CA THR A 439 -6.70 33.43 -14.80
C THR A 439 -6.72 33.81 -13.32
N VAL A 440 -7.53 33.14 -12.49
CA VAL A 440 -7.50 33.33 -11.03
C VAL A 440 -6.10 32.96 -10.51
N CYS A 441 -5.57 31.79 -10.83
CA CYS A 441 -4.21 31.40 -10.43
C CYS A 441 -3.14 32.41 -10.91
N ARG A 442 -3.24 32.90 -12.15
CA ARG A 442 -2.31 33.91 -12.69
C ARG A 442 -2.32 35.20 -11.86
N SER A 443 -3.46 35.60 -11.30
CA SER A 443 -3.59 36.80 -10.47
C SER A 443 -2.90 36.73 -9.10
N HIS A 444 -2.41 35.56 -8.71
CA HIS A 444 -1.64 35.33 -7.49
C HIS A 444 -0.22 34.90 -7.84
N ASP A 445 0.78 35.76 -7.59
CA ASP A 445 2.18 35.53 -8.02
C ASP A 445 2.81 34.23 -7.50
N ASP A 446 2.31 33.70 -6.38
CA ASP A 446 2.79 32.49 -5.72
C ASP A 446 2.01 31.22 -6.09
N CYS A 447 0.94 31.30 -6.88
CA CYS A 447 0.17 30.13 -7.28
C CYS A 447 1.05 29.15 -8.08
N LEU A 448 1.23 27.92 -7.55
CA LEU A 448 2.05 26.87 -8.16
C LEU A 448 1.21 25.96 -9.07
N MET A 449 -0.01 25.67 -8.66
CA MET A 449 -0.95 24.82 -9.40
C MET A 449 -2.40 25.16 -9.10
N TRP A 450 -3.26 24.76 -10.02
CA TRP A 450 -4.69 24.98 -9.95
C TRP A 450 -5.46 23.79 -10.51
N SER A 451 -6.73 23.65 -10.12
CA SER A 451 -7.65 22.67 -10.64
C SER A 451 -9.03 23.29 -10.82
N TRP A 452 -9.74 22.87 -11.86
CA TRP A 452 -11.13 23.23 -12.09
C TRP A 452 -11.96 21.98 -12.32
N ASP A 453 -12.96 21.77 -11.46
CA ASP A 453 -13.90 20.65 -11.55
C ASP A 453 -15.35 21.19 -11.66
N PRO A 454 -16.02 21.04 -12.81
CA PRO A 454 -17.42 21.46 -12.98
C PRO A 454 -18.45 20.51 -12.37
N GLU A 455 -18.00 19.43 -11.75
CA GLU A 455 -18.85 18.39 -11.16
C GLU A 455 -18.67 18.29 -9.65
N SER A 456 -17.54 18.72 -9.10
CA SER A 456 -17.38 18.91 -7.65
C SER A 456 -18.41 19.93 -7.16
N ASP A 457 -19.20 19.55 -6.16
CA ASP A 457 -20.29 20.30 -5.52
C ASP A 457 -21.70 20.19 -6.12
N LYS A 458 -21.94 19.45 -7.20
CA LYS A 458 -23.32 19.24 -7.69
C LYS A 458 -24.22 18.49 -6.70
N ASP A 459 -23.63 17.67 -5.82
CA ASP A 459 -24.37 16.89 -4.82
C ASP A 459 -24.38 17.52 -3.42
N LYS A 460 -23.54 18.54 -3.15
CA LYS A 460 -23.32 19.08 -1.80
C LYS A 460 -24.15 20.33 -1.49
N ASP A 461 -24.72 21.01 -2.48
CA ASP A 461 -25.48 22.24 -2.24
C ASP A 461 -26.50 22.53 -3.34
N LYS A 462 -27.80 22.49 -3.00
CA LYS A 462 -28.90 22.69 -3.97
C LYS A 462 -29.10 24.16 -4.36
N ASP A 463 -28.48 25.10 -3.63
CA ASP A 463 -28.67 26.55 -3.77
C ASP A 463 -27.54 27.26 -4.53
N ARG A 464 -26.50 26.55 -4.99
CA ARG A 464 -25.39 27.17 -5.74
C ARG A 464 -25.68 27.29 -7.24
N ASN A 465 -25.06 28.31 -7.84
CA ASN A 465 -25.11 28.61 -9.27
C ASN A 465 -24.59 27.41 -10.09
N ARG A 466 -25.51 26.56 -10.58
CA ARG A 466 -25.23 25.25 -11.22
C ARG A 466 -24.37 25.33 -12.49
N ASP A 467 -24.11 26.54 -12.96
CA ASP A 467 -23.37 26.82 -14.20
C ASP A 467 -21.88 27.13 -13.96
N ARG A 468 -21.39 27.09 -12.71
CA ARG A 468 -19.97 27.33 -12.37
C ARG A 468 -19.34 26.08 -11.75
N GLY A 469 -18.06 25.84 -12.07
CA GLY A 469 -17.25 24.78 -11.46
C GLY A 469 -16.40 25.29 -10.30
N LEU A 470 -16.02 24.37 -9.42
CA LEU A 470 -15.09 24.65 -8.32
C LEU A 470 -13.70 24.88 -8.91
N CYS A 471 -13.13 26.04 -8.61
CA CYS A 471 -11.76 26.40 -8.93
C CYS A 471 -10.95 26.39 -7.65
N ARG A 472 -9.88 25.61 -7.62
CA ARG A 472 -8.98 25.48 -6.47
C ARG A 472 -7.57 25.79 -6.92
N TRP A 473 -6.80 26.49 -6.12
CA TRP A 473 -5.39 26.74 -6.39
C TRP A 473 -4.57 26.75 -5.12
N THR A 474 -3.25 26.53 -5.22
CA THR A 474 -2.37 26.48 -4.03
C THR A 474 -0.99 27.04 -4.32
N SER A 475 -0.37 27.62 -3.29
CA SER A 475 1.04 28.02 -3.23
C SER A 475 1.86 27.19 -2.23
N GLU A 476 1.24 26.22 -1.55
CA GLU A 476 1.80 25.50 -0.42
C GLU A 476 2.50 24.19 -0.83
N PHE A 477 1.97 23.49 -1.82
CA PHE A 477 2.45 22.17 -2.22
C PHE A 477 2.46 21.98 -3.74
N LEU A 478 3.23 20.97 -4.16
CA LEU A 478 3.12 20.38 -5.48
C LEU A 478 2.58 18.96 -5.36
N ARG A 479 1.75 18.53 -6.29
CA ARG A 479 1.41 17.14 -6.55
C ARG A 479 1.47 16.85 -8.06
N ILE A 480 2.00 15.69 -8.42
CA ILE A 480 2.11 15.25 -9.81
C ILE A 480 0.73 14.87 -10.35
N GLY A 481 -0.04 14.13 -9.57
CA GLY A 481 -1.40 13.71 -9.90
C GLY A 481 -1.47 12.53 -10.85
N VAL A 482 -2.69 12.12 -11.17
CA VAL A 482 -3.00 10.96 -12.01
C VAL A 482 -4.07 11.31 -13.03
N THR A 483 -4.06 10.61 -14.16
CA THR A 483 -5.17 10.69 -15.10
C THR A 483 -6.45 10.10 -14.49
N LYS A 484 -7.58 10.75 -14.73
CA LYS A 484 -8.94 10.31 -14.37
C LYS A 484 -9.81 10.29 -15.63
N PRO A 485 -9.73 9.23 -16.45
CA PRO A 485 -10.43 9.18 -17.74
C PRO A 485 -11.94 9.40 -17.66
N SER A 486 -12.57 9.03 -16.54
CA SER A 486 -13.99 9.25 -16.29
C SER A 486 -14.35 10.72 -16.03
N LYS A 487 -13.43 11.52 -15.48
CA LYS A 487 -13.63 12.96 -15.19
C LYS A 487 -13.22 13.81 -16.39
N THR A 488 -13.95 13.68 -17.50
CA THR A 488 -13.60 14.28 -18.80
C THR A 488 -13.53 15.81 -18.84
N LYS A 489 -13.98 16.51 -17.79
CA LYS A 489 -13.93 17.99 -17.69
C LYS A 489 -13.04 18.51 -16.57
N LEU A 490 -12.64 17.65 -15.64
CA LEU A 490 -11.68 18.02 -14.60
C LEU A 490 -10.40 18.48 -15.29
N THR A 491 -9.93 19.68 -14.98
CA THR A 491 -8.69 20.21 -15.55
C THR A 491 -7.75 20.56 -14.41
N THR A 492 -6.49 20.11 -14.48
CA THR A 492 -5.43 20.53 -13.55
C THR A 492 -4.35 21.25 -14.34
N GLY A 493 -3.81 22.33 -13.79
CA GLY A 493 -2.69 23.05 -14.37
C GLY A 493 -1.54 23.31 -13.40
N TRP A 494 -0.35 23.48 -13.96
CA TRP A 494 0.90 23.74 -13.25
C TRP A 494 1.58 24.96 -13.86
N MET A 495 2.14 25.80 -12.99
CA MET A 495 2.84 27.02 -13.38
C MET A 495 4.35 26.75 -13.38
N ALA A 496 4.89 26.10 -14.43
CA ALA A 496 6.26 25.56 -14.40
C ALA A 496 7.34 26.60 -14.07
N LYS A 497 7.21 27.85 -14.55
CA LYS A 497 8.10 28.95 -14.16
C LYS A 497 8.13 29.20 -12.66
N ARG A 498 6.95 29.25 -12.04
CA ARG A 498 6.78 29.47 -10.60
C ARG A 498 7.23 28.27 -9.79
N ILE A 499 6.96 27.06 -10.27
CA ILE A 499 7.49 25.80 -9.69
C ILE A 499 9.02 25.78 -9.74
N ASN A 500 9.63 26.21 -10.84
CA ASN A 500 11.08 26.28 -10.95
C ASN A 500 11.69 27.33 -10.01
N HIS A 501 11.01 28.46 -9.83
CA HIS A 501 11.42 29.44 -8.82
C HIS A 501 11.28 28.87 -7.40
N TRP A 502 10.13 28.26 -7.09
CA TRP A 502 9.84 27.61 -5.83
C TRP A 502 10.92 26.59 -5.48
N ARG A 503 11.24 25.65 -6.37
CA ARG A 503 12.26 24.61 -6.12
C ARG A 503 13.67 25.16 -5.96
N SER A 504 14.03 26.23 -6.68
CA SER A 504 15.36 26.84 -6.59
C SER A 504 15.65 27.48 -5.22
N SER A 505 14.63 27.70 -4.39
CA SER A 505 14.77 28.29 -3.07
C SER A 505 15.27 27.33 -1.97
N PHE A 506 15.36 26.02 -2.21
CA PHE A 506 15.59 25.02 -1.15
C PHE A 506 17.05 24.58 -0.94
N GLY A 507 18.01 25.09 -1.73
CA GLY A 507 19.43 24.73 -1.58
C GLY A 507 19.76 23.25 -1.83
N CYS A 508 18.80 22.45 -2.31
CA CYS A 508 18.99 21.09 -2.79
C CYS A 508 18.28 20.93 -4.15
N SER A 509 18.98 20.35 -5.12
CA SER A 509 18.41 19.91 -6.40
C SER A 509 18.24 18.39 -6.41
N GLY A 510 17.32 17.90 -7.26
CA GLY A 510 17.25 16.48 -7.59
C GLY A 510 18.49 16.06 -8.37
N HIS A 511 19.01 14.88 -8.07
CA HIS A 511 20.11 14.22 -8.76
C HIS A 511 19.68 13.69 -10.15
N SER A 512 18.37 13.67 -10.46
CA SER A 512 17.80 13.17 -11.72
C SER A 512 17.71 14.20 -12.86
N GLY A 513 18.06 15.47 -12.64
CA GLY A 513 18.59 16.34 -13.69
C GLY A 513 17.60 17.07 -14.61
N ILE A 514 16.63 17.81 -14.06
CA ILE A 514 15.92 18.83 -14.85
C ILE A 514 16.79 20.09 -15.07
N ASP A 515 17.77 20.35 -14.20
CA ASP A 515 18.64 21.54 -14.26
C ASP A 515 19.91 21.37 -15.13
N GLY A 516 19.93 20.42 -16.06
CA GLY A 516 20.96 20.37 -17.12
C GLY A 516 22.40 20.01 -16.71
N ASP A 517 22.79 20.09 -15.44
CA ASP A 517 24.14 19.78 -15.00
C ASP A 517 24.20 18.45 -14.26
N PHE A 518 24.88 17.47 -14.86
CA PHE A 518 25.85 16.57 -14.20
C PHE A 518 26.75 15.90 -15.24
#